data_AF-A0A2S9ILH7-F1
#
_entry.id   AF-A0A2S9ILH7-F1
#
_cell.length_a   1.000
_cell.length_b   1.000
_cell.length_c   1.000
_cell.angle_alpha   90.00
_cell.angle_beta   90.00
_cell.angle_gamma   90.00
#
_symmetry.space_group_name_H-M   'P 1'
#
loop_
_entity.id
_entity.type
_entity.pdbx_description
1 polymer ?
#
loop_
_entity_poly.entity_id
_entity_poly.type
_entity_poly.pdbx_seq_one_letter_code
_entity_poly.pdbx_strand_id
1 'polypeptide(L)' 'MGYAVPDDVSIVGFDDIFLSESFYPPLTTVSQPRGEIGRKAMEMLLAFLAGNDDAQSSVELPTFLKIRASTGLALEK' A
#
# COMPACT_ATOMS: atom_id res chain seq x y z
N MET A 1 21.91 0.38 15.70
CA MET A 1 20.82 0.69 16.66
C MET A 1 20.12 -0.61 17.00
N GLY A 2 19.77 -0.84 18.28
CA GLY A 2 19.19 -2.10 18.78
C GLY A 2 17.77 -1.93 19.31
N TYR A 3 16.95 -1.12 18.63
CA TYR A 3 15.55 -0.90 19.00
C TYR A 3 14.69 -2.11 18.63
N ALA A 4 13.83 -2.51 19.55
CA ALA A 4 12.82 -3.53 19.34
C ALA A 4 11.61 -2.95 18.58
N VAL A 5 11.10 -3.71 17.63
CA VAL A 5 9.83 -3.42 16.93
C VAL A 5 8.84 -4.49 17.36
N PRO A 6 7.63 -4.13 17.84
CA PRO A 6 7.07 -2.78 17.93
C PRO A 6 7.37 -2.01 19.23
N ASP A 7 8.06 -2.64 20.20
CA ASP A 7 8.09 -2.18 21.59
C ASP A 7 8.74 -0.80 21.80
N ASP A 8 9.88 -0.56 21.16
CA ASP A 8 10.54 0.75 21.22
C ASP A 8 10.05 1.67 20.10
N VAL A 9 9.78 1.10 18.92
CA VAL A 9 9.37 1.84 17.72
C VAL A 9 8.34 1.03 16.94
N SER A 10 7.18 1.64 16.72
CA SER A 10 6.19 1.12 15.77
C SER A 10 6.54 1.51 14.33
N ILE A 11 6.36 0.57 13.41
CA ILE A 11 6.66 0.74 11.98
C ILE A 11 5.44 0.36 11.14
N VAL A 12 5.07 1.26 10.22
CA VAL A 12 4.08 1.03 9.16
C VAL A 12 4.77 1.16 7.81
N GLY A 13 4.54 0.19 6.92
CA GLY A 13 4.99 0.22 5.53
C GLY A 13 3.93 0.70 4.55
N PHE A 14 4.26 0.62 3.26
CA PHE A 14 3.37 0.89 2.13
C PHE A 14 3.54 -0.21 1.07
N ASP A 15 2.57 -0.37 0.17
CA ASP A 15 2.49 -1.30 -0.98
C ASP A 15 2.00 -2.73 -0.74
N ASP A 16 2.16 -3.27 0.48
CA ASP A 16 1.93 -4.68 0.79
C ASP A 16 2.56 -5.62 -0.26
N ILE A 17 3.87 -5.52 -0.42
CA ILE A 17 4.62 -6.47 -1.25
C ILE A 17 4.72 -7.83 -0.56
N PHE A 18 5.07 -8.87 -1.31
CA PHE A 18 5.20 -10.23 -0.76
C PHE A 18 6.11 -10.30 0.48
N LEU A 19 7.12 -9.42 0.57
CA LEU A 19 8.07 -9.38 1.67
C LEU A 19 7.44 -8.85 2.98
N SER A 20 6.34 -8.10 2.91
CA SER A 20 5.68 -7.54 4.09
C SER A 20 5.25 -8.61 5.10
N GLU A 21 4.93 -9.81 4.64
CA GLU A 21 4.58 -10.95 5.51
C GLU A 21 5.79 -11.74 6.02
N SER A 22 6.92 -11.65 5.32
CA SER A 22 8.13 -12.42 5.63
C SER A 22 9.07 -11.73 6.63
N PHE A 23 8.83 -10.47 6.97
CA PHE A 23 9.58 -9.79 8.03
C PHE A 23 9.25 -10.36 9.42
N TYR A 24 10.16 -10.17 10.37
CA TYR A 24 9.95 -10.47 11.77
C TYR A 24 10.19 -9.21 12.62
N PRO A 25 9.16 -8.64 13.25
CA PRO A 25 7.74 -9.01 13.16
C PRO A 25 7.14 -8.73 11.75
N PRO A 26 6.07 -9.44 11.33
CA PRO A 26 5.37 -9.14 10.08
C PRO A 26 4.89 -7.69 10.01
N LEU A 27 5.10 -7.06 8.85
CA LEU A 27 4.98 -5.61 8.66
C LEU A 27 3.51 -5.16 8.46
N THR A 28 2.99 -4.36 9.38
CA THR A 28 1.77 -3.57 9.19
C THR A 28 1.99 -2.61 8.03
N THR A 29 1.06 -2.55 7.07
CA THR A 29 1.29 -1.81 5.82
C THR A 29 -0.01 -1.34 5.16
N VAL A 30 0.04 -0.24 4.41
CA VAL A 30 -1.06 0.14 3.51
C VAL A 30 -0.96 -0.68 2.22
N SER A 31 -1.94 -1.53 1.98
CA SER A 31 -2.06 -2.36 0.79
C SER A 31 -2.66 -1.58 -0.36
N GLN A 32 -1.90 -1.46 -1.46
CA GLN A 32 -2.36 -0.85 -2.69
C GLN A 32 -2.90 -1.90 -3.68
N PRO A 33 -3.99 -1.63 -4.43
CA PRO A 33 -4.52 -2.54 -5.43
C PRO A 33 -3.68 -2.48 -6.72
N ARG A 34 -2.39 -2.83 -6.62
CA ARG A 34 -1.37 -2.65 -7.69
C ARG A 34 -1.77 -3.26 -9.04
N GLY A 35 -2.40 -4.43 -9.03
CA GLY A 35 -2.92 -5.06 -10.24
C GLY A 35 -4.04 -4.27 -10.90
N GLU A 36 -4.94 -3.67 -10.09
CA GLU A 36 -6.03 -2.85 -10.61
C GLU A 36 -5.53 -1.49 -11.11
N ILE A 37 -4.56 -0.88 -10.44
CA ILE A 37 -3.87 0.33 -10.92
C ILE A 37 -3.33 0.10 -12.33
N GLY A 38 -2.58 -1.00 -12.53
CA GLY A 38 -2.02 -1.33 -13.85
C GLY A 38 -3.11 -1.56 -14.91
N ARG A 39 -4.18 -2.27 -14.55
CA ARG A 39 -5.32 -2.50 -15.45
C ARG A 39 -5.98 -1.18 -15.86
N LYS A 40 -6.30 -0.30 -14.89
CA LYS A 40 -6.95 0.98 -15.14
C LYS A 40 -6.08 1.92 -15.97
N ALA A 41 -4.79 1.97 -15.68
CA ALA A 41 -3.83 2.74 -16.47
C ALA A 41 -3.80 2.28 -17.93
N MET A 42 -3.81 0.96 -18.18
CA MET A 42 -3.84 0.42 -19.55
C MET A 42 -5.18 0.70 -20.25
N GLU A 43 -6.31 0.56 -19.56
CA GLU A 43 -7.64 0.92 -20.08
C GLU A 43 -7.68 2.39 -20.53
N MET A 44 -7.16 3.31 -19.71
CA MET A 44 -7.10 4.74 -20.04
C MET A 44 -6.17 5.01 -21.23
N LEU A 45 -5.01 4.36 -21.29
CA LEU A 45 -4.08 4.51 -22.41
C LEU A 45 -4.70 4.03 -23.73
N LEU A 46 -5.39 2.89 -23.72
CA LEU A 46 -6.06 2.37 -24.91
C LEU A 46 -7.19 3.28 -25.37
N ALA A 47 -7.98 3.83 -24.45
CA ALA A 47 -9.02 4.80 -24.78
C ALA A 47 -8.43 6.07 -25.41
N PHE A 48 -7.33 6.58 -24.85
CA PHE A 48 -6.60 7.73 -25.41
C PHE A 48 -6.09 7.45 -26.83
N LEU A 49 -5.46 6.30 -27.06
CA LEU A 49 -4.97 5.92 -28.39
C LEU A 49 -6.09 5.70 -29.42
N ALA A 50 -7.30 5.38 -28.97
CA ALA A 50 -8.49 5.26 -29.80
C ALA A 50 -9.15 6.61 -30.14
N GLY A 51 -8.59 7.74 -29.66
CA GLY A 51 -9.13 9.08 -29.90
C GLY A 51 -10.33 9.42 -29.01
N ASN A 52 -10.48 8.76 -27.86
CA ASN A 52 -11.51 9.11 -26.89
C ASN A 52 -11.00 10.23 -25.98
N ASP A 53 -11.15 11.47 -26.44
CA ASP A 53 -10.69 12.68 -25.74
C ASP A 53 -11.47 12.99 -24.45
N ASP A 54 -12.65 12.38 -24.27
CA ASP A 54 -13.48 12.47 -23.06
C ASP A 54 -13.13 11.41 -22.01
N ALA A 55 -12.12 10.57 -22.26
CA ALA A 55 -11.70 9.54 -21.31
C ALA A 55 -11.21 10.18 -20.00
N GLN A 56 -11.70 9.66 -18.87
CA GLN A 56 -11.32 10.13 -17.54
C GLN A 56 -9.80 10.09 -17.36
N SER A 57 -9.19 11.22 -16.99
CA SER A 57 -7.73 11.39 -16.90
C SER A 57 -7.12 10.93 -15.57
N SER A 58 -7.96 10.57 -14.60
CA SER A 58 -7.57 10.15 -13.26
C SER A 58 -8.62 9.24 -12.65
N VAL A 59 -8.22 8.13 -12.03
CA VAL A 59 -9.11 7.22 -11.29
C VAL A 59 -8.53 7.03 -9.90
N GLU A 60 -9.37 7.21 -8.88
CA GLU A 60 -9.03 6.89 -7.49
C GLU A 60 -9.44 5.45 -7.18
N LEU A 61 -8.54 4.69 -6.55
CA LEU A 61 -8.75 3.30 -6.17
C LEU A 61 -8.59 3.13 -4.66
N PRO A 62 -9.41 2.28 -4.01
CA PRO A 62 -9.36 2.12 -2.57
C PRO A 62 -8.06 1.45 -2.12
N THR A 63 -7.55 1.90 -0.97
CA THR A 63 -6.41 1.27 -0.28
C THR A 63 -6.86 0.79 1.09
N PHE A 64 -6.15 -0.19 1.65
CA PHE A 64 -6.53 -0.81 2.93
C PHE A 64 -5.32 -0.90 3.85
N LEU A 65 -5.48 -0.51 5.11
CA LEU A 65 -4.47 -0.76 6.13
C LEU A 65 -4.54 -2.24 6.56
N LYS A 66 -3.46 -2.99 6.32
CA LYS A 66 -3.28 -4.34 6.84
C LYS A 66 -2.50 -4.29 8.14
N ILE A 67 -3.21 -4.47 9.25
CA ILE A 67 -2.62 -4.59 10.58
C ILE A 67 -1.91 -5.93 10.72
N ARG A 68 -0.64 -5.90 11.10
CA ARG A 68 0.18 -7.07 11.46
C ARG A 68 0.87 -6.80 12.81
N ALA A 69 2.12 -7.22 12.98
CA ALA A 69 2.80 -7.24 14.28
C ALA A 69 3.88 -6.16 14.46
N SER A 70 4.16 -5.35 13.43
CA SER A 70 5.18 -4.29 13.51
C SER A 70 4.71 -2.98 14.17
N THR A 71 3.47 -2.93 14.66
CA THR A 71 2.89 -1.76 15.32
C THR A 71 2.33 -2.13 16.70
N GLY A 72 2.51 -1.24 17.67
CA GLY A 72 1.97 -1.36 19.03
C GLY A 72 1.34 -0.05 19.50
N LEU A 73 0.70 -0.08 20.66
CA LEU A 73 0.20 1.14 21.30
C LEU A 73 1.39 1.98 21.78
N ALA A 74 1.28 3.29 21.61
CA ALA A 74 2.21 4.20 22.27
C ALA A 74 2.01 4.13 23.79
N LEU A 75 3.09 4.07 24.55
CA LEU A 75 3.02 4.20 26.00
C LEU A 75 2.50 5.59 26.36
N GLU A 76 1.51 5.67 27.23
CA GLU A 76 1.07 6.94 27.80
C GLU A 76 2.21 7.56 28.63
N LYS A 77 2.34 8.90 28.56
CA LYS A 77 3.32 9.66 29.32
C LYS A 77 2.82 10.00 30.71
#